data_AF-A0A6D2I6B5-F1
#
_entry.id   AF-A0A6D2I6B5-F1
#
_cell.length_a   1.000
_cell.length_b   1.000
_cell.length_c   1.000
_cell.angle_alpha   90.00
_cell.angle_beta   90.00
_cell.angle_gamma   90.00
#
_symmetry.space_group_name_H-M   'P 1'
#
loop_
_entity.id
_entity.type
_entity.pdbx_description
1 polymer ?
#
loop_
_entity_poly.entity_id
_entity_poly.type
_entity_poly.pdbx_seq_one_letter_code
_entity_poly.pdbx_strand_id
1 'polypeptide(L)'
;MVSLEPPKNVMLPQDAGFHWRFIKDFSKIAHPLTQLLCKDVAFEFNNECLLDFKKIKEALISAPVLQSPDWELPLEIMCDASDFAIGAVLR
;
A
#
# COMPACT_ATOMS: atom_id res chain seq x y z
N MET A 1 -5.55 9.37 -11.44
CA MET A 1 -4.68 8.86 -10.35
C MET A 1 -5.62 8.41 -9.23
N VAL A 2 -5.81 7.10 -9.07
CA VAL A 2 -6.80 6.56 -8.12
C VAL A 2 -6.34 6.92 -6.70
N SER A 3 -7.14 7.69 -5.98
CA SER A 3 -6.87 8.00 -4.57
C SER A 3 -7.22 6.75 -3.76
N LEU A 4 -6.23 6.12 -3.10
CA LEU A 4 -6.50 5.04 -2.15
C LEU A 4 -7.31 5.62 -0.98
N GLU A 5 -8.61 5.34 -0.87
CA GLU A 5 -9.37 5.78 0.29
C GLU A 5 -8.84 5.12 1.57
N PRO A 6 -8.95 5.77 2.74
CA PRO A 6 -8.64 5.12 4.00
C PRO A 6 -9.45 3.82 4.15
N PRO A 7 -8.84 2.74 4.64
CA PRO A 7 -9.53 1.47 4.77
C PRO A 7 -10.70 1.59 5.74
N LYS A 8 -11.87 1.11 5.32
CA LYS A 8 -13.11 1.06 6.12
C LYS A 8 -13.26 -0.27 6.89
N ASN A 9 -12.34 -1.21 6.68
CA ASN A 9 -12.28 -2.54 7.30
C ASN A 9 -10.83 -3.08 7.33
N VAL A 10 -10.66 -4.29 7.87
CA VAL A 10 -9.39 -4.99 8.18
C VAL A 10 -8.57 -5.40 6.94
N MET A 11 -8.77 -4.77 5.78
CA MET A 11 -8.07 -5.16 4.55
C MET A 11 -6.98 -4.16 4.18
N LEU A 12 -5.73 -4.48 4.56
CA LEU A 12 -4.56 -3.90 3.88
C LEU A 12 -4.35 -4.66 2.56
N PRO A 13 -4.14 -3.97 1.42
CA PRO A 13 -3.91 -4.65 0.15
C PRO A 13 -2.67 -5.56 0.24
N GLN A 14 -2.85 -6.88 0.11
CA GLN A 14 -1.74 -7.85 0.15
C GLN A 14 -0.71 -7.57 -0.96
N ASP A 15 -1.15 -7.05 -2.10
CA ASP A 15 -0.28 -6.70 -3.23
C ASP A 15 0.65 -5.51 -2.98
N ALA A 16 0.37 -4.69 -1.97
CA ALA A 16 1.30 -3.65 -1.54
C ALA A 16 2.56 -4.27 -0.88
N GLY A 17 2.50 -5.53 -0.43
CA GLY A 17 3.55 -6.27 0.26
C GLY A 17 4.91 -6.24 -0.43
N PHE A 18 4.91 -6.31 -1.76
CA PHE A 18 6.12 -6.30 -2.56
C PHE A 18 6.85 -4.96 -2.48
N HIS A 19 6.10 -3.86 -2.45
CA HIS A 19 6.65 -2.50 -2.50
C HIS A 19 7.14 -2.01 -1.13
N TRP A 20 6.70 -2.63 -0.03
CA TRP A 20 7.09 -2.23 1.33
C TRP A 20 8.59 -2.32 1.59
N ARG A 21 9.31 -3.20 0.87
CA ARG A 21 10.77 -3.36 0.99
C ARG A 21 11.54 -2.09 0.62
N PHE A 22 10.94 -1.22 -0.18
CA PHE A 22 11.52 0.03 -0.64
C PHE A 22 11.19 1.20 0.29
N ILE A 23 10.29 1.01 1.26
CA ILE A 23 9.91 2.02 2.24
C ILE A 23 10.75 1.83 3.51
N LYS A 24 11.63 2.80 3.79
CA LYS A 24 12.46 2.76 5.00
C LYS A 24 11.60 2.78 6.26
N ASP A 25 11.96 1.94 7.23
CA ASP A 25 11.26 1.82 8.52
C ASP A 25 9.76 1.49 8.38
N PHE A 26 9.34 0.85 7.27
CA PHE A 26 7.94 0.53 6.98
C PHE A 26 7.23 -0.14 8.15
N SER A 27 7.86 -1.14 8.79
CA SER A 27 7.25 -1.86 9.93
C SER A 27 6.90 -0.95 11.10
N LYS A 28 7.64 0.16 11.31
CA LYS A 28 7.33 1.15 12.35
C LYS A 28 6.13 2.02 11.95
N ILE A 29 6.10 2.47 10.69
CA ILE A 29 5.01 3.30 10.16
C ILE A 29 3.71 2.50 10.05
N ALA A 30 3.80 1.23 9.65
CA ALA A 30 2.65 0.35 9.54
C ALA A 30 2.21 -0.23 10.89
N HIS A 31 2.93 0.02 11.99
CA HIS A 31 2.62 -0.58 13.28
C HIS A 31 1.20 -0.23 13.77
N PRO A 32 0.77 1.05 13.78
CA PRO A 32 -0.59 1.38 14.22
C PRO A 32 -1.66 0.78 13.31
N LEU A 33 -1.39 0.68 12.01
CA LEU A 33 -2.30 0.06 11.04
C LEU A 33 -2.39 -1.46 11.20
N THR A 34 -1.29 -2.13 11.54
CA THR A 34 -1.26 -3.58 11.77
C THR A 34 -1.90 -3.96 13.11
N GLN A 35 -1.84 -3.08 14.12
CA GLN A 35 -2.58 -3.27 15.37
C GLN A 35 -4.11 -3.31 15.15
N LEU A 36 -4.63 -2.54 14.19
CA LEU A 36 -6.05 -2.60 13.80
C LEU A 36 -6.46 -3.96 13.22
N LEU A 37 -5.50 -4.81 12.83
CA LEU A 37 -5.75 -6.15 12.29
C LEU A 37 -5.67 -7.26 13.36
N CYS A 38 -5.27 -6.93 14.58
CA CYS A 38 -5.17 -7.91 15.67
C CYS A 38 -6.57 -8.40 16.07
N LYS A 39 -6.66 -9.70 16.39
CA LYS A 39 -7.87 -10.28 16.96
C LYS A 39 -8.20 -9.57 18.29
N ASP A 40 -9.48 -9.36 18.53
CA ASP A 40 -10.04 -8.76 19.74
C ASP A 40 -9.65 -7.29 19.99
N VAL A 41 -9.15 -6.59 18.96
CA VAL A 41 -8.94 -5.14 18.99
C VAL A 41 -10.10 -4.44 18.28
N ALA A 42 -10.67 -3.40 18.90
CA ALA A 42 -11.67 -2.57 18.25
C ALA A 42 -11.04 -1.81 17.07
N PHE A 43 -11.69 -1.86 15.91
CA PHE A 43 -11.22 -1.12 14.74
C PHE A 43 -11.49 0.39 14.94
N GLU A 44 -10.51 1.10 15.48
CA GLU A 44 -10.56 2.54 15.68
C GLU A 44 -9.53 3.24 14.80
N PHE A 45 -9.96 3.64 13.60
CA PHE A 45 -9.11 4.39 12.68
C PHE A 45 -8.96 5.84 13.14
N ASN A 46 -8.03 6.08 14.05
CA ASN A 46 -7.77 7.37 14.68
C ASN A 46 -6.85 8.28 13.82
N ASN A 47 -6.55 9.48 14.33
CA ASN A 47 -5.70 10.44 13.62
C ASN A 47 -4.26 9.93 13.39
N GLU A 48 -3.73 9.10 14.29
CA GLU A 48 -2.41 8.49 14.15
C GLU A 48 -2.39 7.52 12.96
N CYS A 49 -3.41 6.65 12.86
CA CYS A 49 -3.61 5.76 11.72
C CYS A 49 -3.74 6.53 10.40
N LEU A 50 -4.44 7.66 10.41
CA LEU A 50 -4.57 8.51 9.23
C LEU A 50 -3.23 9.12 8.80
N LEU A 51 -2.43 9.60 9.76
CA LEU A 51 -1.11 10.17 9.48
C LEU A 51 -0.17 9.12 8.90
N ASP A 52 -0.14 7.93 9.47
CA ASP A 52 0.72 6.86 8.99
C ASP A 52 0.25 6.28 7.64
N PHE A 53 -1.06 6.20 7.42
CA PHE A 53 -1.62 5.87 6.10
C PHE A 53 -1.20 6.89 5.03
N LYS A 54 -1.19 8.18 5.36
CA LYS A 54 -0.70 9.23 4.44
C LYS A 54 0.79 9.10 4.16
N LYS A 55 1.62 8.84 5.18
CA LYS A 55 3.06 8.58 5.00
C LYS A 55 3.31 7.40 4.08
N ILE A 56 2.54 6.31 4.22
CA ILE A 56 2.65 5.14 3.34
C ILE A 56 2.27 5.51 1.90
N LYS A 57 1.18 6.26 1.70
CA LYS A 57 0.81 6.76 0.36
C LYS A 57 1.92 7.58 -0.28
N GLU A 58 2.49 8.52 0.46
CA GLU A 58 3.59 9.38 -0.01
C GLU A 58 4.84 8.55 -0.35
N ALA A 59 5.16 7.56 0.49
CA ALA A 59 6.28 6.65 0.24
C ALA A 59 6.06 5.79 -1.02
N LEU A 60 4.83 5.35 -1.30
CA LEU A 60 4.51 4.56 -2.49
C LEU A 60 4.65 5.33 -3.81
N ILE A 61 4.46 6.65 -3.79
CA ILE A 61 4.58 7.50 -4.99
C ILE A 61 5.96 8.15 -5.14
N SER A 62 6.88 7.88 -4.21
CA SER A 62 8.23 8.44 -4.22
C SER A 62 9.28 7.39 -4.61
N ALA A 63 10.44 7.86 -5.03
CA ALA A 63 11.57 6.98 -5.31
C ALA A 63 12.06 6.32 -3.99
N PRO A 64 12.42 5.02 -4.00
CA PRO A 64 12.62 4.16 -5.17
C PRO A 64 11.40 3.27 -5.53
N VAL A 65 10.22 3.50 -4.94
CA VAL A 65 9.03 2.66 -5.20
C VAL A 65 8.45 2.92 -6.59
N LEU A 66 8.28 4.20 -6.94
CA LEU A 66 7.78 4.62 -8.24
C LEU A 66 8.95 5.20 -9.04
N GLN A 67 9.44 4.42 -10.01
CA GLN A 67 10.49 4.84 -10.94
C GLN A 67 9.97 4.80 -12.37
N SER A 68 10.55 5.65 -13.22
CA SER A 68 10.31 5.54 -14.66
C SER A 68 10.83 4.21 -15.18
N PRO A 69 10.07 3.51 -16.03
CA PRO A 69 10.54 2.27 -16.64
C PRO A 69 11.76 2.54 -17.52
N ASP A 70 12.70 1.59 -17.51
CA ASP A 70 13.77 1.54 -18.49
C ASP A 70 13.26 0.82 -19.73
N TRP A 71 13.18 1.53 -20.85
CA TRP A 71 12.63 1.01 -22.11
C TRP A 71 13.59 0.04 -22.82
N GLU A 72 14.84 -0.08 -22.37
CA GLU A 72 15.79 -1.06 -22.89
C GLU A 72 15.63 -2.45 -22.23
N LEU A 73 14.88 -2.52 -21.13
CA LEU A 73 14.63 -3.76 -20.39
C LEU A 73 13.22 -4.31 -20.66
N PRO A 74 13.00 -5.64 -20.56
CA PRO A 74 11.66 -6.21 -20.61
C PRO A 74 10.81 -5.70 -19.44
N LEU A 75 9.59 -5.26 -19.74
CA LEU A 75 8.60 -4.84 -18.75
C LEU A 75 7.63 -5.99 -18.44
N GLU A 76 7.27 -6.13 -17.18
CA GLU A 76 6.30 -7.13 -16.71
C GLU A 76 5.04 -6.44 -16.19
N ILE A 77 3.87 -6.94 -16.59
CA ILE A 77 2.58 -6.46 -16.08
C ILE A 77 1.97 -7.54 -15.19
N MET A 78 1.75 -7.21 -13.93
CA MET A 78 0.95 -8.01 -13.02
C MET A 78 -0.47 -7.45 -12.99
N CYS A 79 -1.46 -8.27 -13.35
CA CYS A 79 -2.87 -7.89 -13.31
C CYS A 79 -3.62 -8.80 -12.34
N ASP A 80 -4.53 -8.20 -11.56
CA ASP A 80 -5.54 -8.91 -10.78
C ASP A 80 -6.93 -8.34 -11.10
N ALA A 81 -7.94 -9.20 -11.05
CA ALA A 81 -9.31 -8.83 -11.38
C ALA A 81 -10.29 -9.50 -10.43
N SER A 82 -11.29 -8.73 -10.02
CA SER A 82 -12.46 -9.18 -9.27
C SER A 82 -13.73 -8.87 -10.05
N ASP A 83 -14.87 -9.35 -9.55
CA ASP A 83 -16.18 -9.08 -10.14
C ASP A 83 -16.53 -7.58 -10.24
N PHE A 84 -15.83 -6.72 -9.48
CA PHE A 84 -16.12 -5.28 -9.39
C PHE A 84 -15.01 -4.37 -9.92
N ALA A 85 -13.78 -4.87 -10.03
CA ALA A 85 -12.62 -4.04 -10.35
C ALA A 85 -11.46 -4.84 -10.94
N ILE A 86 -10.67 -4.15 -11.78
CA ILE A 86 -9.42 -4.66 -12.36
C ILE A 86 -8.29 -3.75 -11.87
N GLY A 87 -7.20 -4.34 -11.41
CA GLY A 87 -5.96 -3.65 -11.03
C GLY A 87 -4.78 -4.19 -11.83
N ALA A 88 -3.84 -3.30 -12.16
CA ALA A 88 -2.60 -3.68 -12.83
C ALA A 88 -1.41 -2.90 -12.26
N VAL A 89 -0.26 -3.55 -12.18
CA VAL A 89 1.02 -2.98 -11.77
C VAL A 89 2.06 -3.28 -12.84
N LEU A 90 2.74 -2.24 -13.33
CA LEU A 90 3.89 -2.35 -14.23
C LEU A 90 5.17 -2.49 -13.39
N ARG A 91 6.05 -3.41 -13.76
CA ARG A 91 7.35 -3.65 -13.14
C ARG A 91 8.45 -3.70 -14.18
#